data_AF-A0A349B6X0-F1
#
_entry.id   AF-A0A349B6X0-F1
#
_cell.length_a   1.000
_cell.length_b   1.000
_cell.length_c   1.000
_cell.angle_alpha   90.00
_cell.angle_beta   90.00
_cell.angle_gamma   90.00
#
_symmetry.space_group_name_H-M   'P 1'
#
loop_
_entity.id
_entity.type
_entity.pdbx_description
1 polymer ?
#
loop_
_entity_poly.entity_id
_entity_poly.type
_entity_poly.pdbx_seq_one_letter_code
_entity_poly.pdbx_strand_id
1 'polypeptide(L)' 'RIGLTNMGAVPVRATASEQALAGADRTEDAIQAACQHAADGTSPPADLSAQPDYRQHLARVLSARAVARAAG' A
#
# COMPACT_ATOMS: atom_id res chain seq x y z
N ARG A 1 7.14 -7.86 -3.84
CA ARG A 1 5.72 -8.26 -3.71
C ARG A 1 5.14 -7.55 -2.49
N ILE A 2 3.86 -7.15 -2.50
CA ILE A 2 3.24 -6.33 -1.45
C ILE A 2 1.93 -6.98 -1.01
N GLY A 3 1.86 -7.37 0.27
CA GLY A 3 0.66 -7.87 0.92
C GLY A 3 0.15 -6.88 1.98
N LEU A 4 -1.15 -6.70 2.04
CA LEU A 4 -1.84 -5.79 2.95
C LEU A 4 -2.73 -6.59 3.91
N THR A 5 -2.60 -6.28 5.19
CA THR A 5 -3.42 -6.85 6.25
C THR A 5 -4.55 -5.89 6.61
N ASN A 6 -5.70 -6.44 7.00
CA ASN A 6 -6.88 -5.67 7.41
C ASN A 6 -7.39 -4.64 6.36
N MET A 7 -7.21 -4.96 5.07
CA MET A 7 -7.66 -4.16 3.92
C MET A 7 -8.83 -4.82 3.15
N GLY A 8 -9.45 -5.82 3.77
CA GLY A 8 -10.53 -6.64 3.25
C GLY A 8 -10.83 -7.79 4.23
N ALA A 9 -11.77 -8.67 3.88
CA ALA A 9 -12.10 -9.84 4.69
C ALA A 9 -10.96 -10.87 4.80
N VAL A 10 -10.00 -10.82 3.87
CA VAL A 10 -8.77 -11.64 3.84
C VAL A 10 -7.57 -10.75 3.52
N PRO A 11 -6.33 -11.20 3.75
CA PRO A 11 -5.14 -10.49 3.28
C PRO A 11 -5.21 -10.21 1.78
N VAL A 12 -4.97 -8.96 1.39
CA VAL A 12 -5.08 -8.50 0.00
C VAL A 12 -3.69 -8.28 -0.57
N ARG A 13 -3.51 -8.53 -1.86
CA ARG A 13 -2.26 -8.23 -2.56
C ARG A 13 -2.39 -6.92 -3.34
N ALA A 14 -1.48 -5.98 -3.10
CA ALA A 14 -1.47 -4.67 -3.76
C ALA A 14 -0.87 -4.74 -5.17
N THR A 15 -1.57 -5.42 -6.08
CA THR A 15 -1.08 -5.69 -7.44
C THR A 15 -0.80 -4.43 -8.25
N ALA A 16 -1.63 -3.39 -8.11
CA ALA A 16 -1.43 -2.11 -8.78
C ALA A 16 -0.10 -1.43 -8.36
N SER A 17 0.20 -1.40 -7.06
CA SER A 17 1.51 -0.92 -6.58
C SER A 17 2.67 -1.80 -7.02
N GLU A 18 2.51 -3.12 -7.06
CA GLU A 18 3.55 -4.00 -7.58
C GLU A 18 3.87 -3.73 -9.06
N GLN A 19 2.84 -3.49 -9.87
CA GLN A 19 3.01 -3.16 -11.30
C GLN A 19 3.69 -1.80 -11.47
N ALA A 20 3.27 -0.79 -10.71
CA ALA A 20 3.89 0.54 -10.74
C ALA A 20 5.37 0.51 -10.33
N LEU A 21 5.73 -0.30 -9.33
CA LEU A 21 7.11 -0.45 -8.87
C LEU A 21 8.01 -1.22 -9.85
N ALA A 22 7.47 -2.11 -10.68
CA ALA A 22 8.27 -2.98 -11.54
C ALA A 22 9.09 -2.23 -12.60
N GLY A 23 8.69 -1.00 -12.96
CA GLY A 23 9.39 -0.14 -13.91
C GLY A 23 9.81 1.22 -13.33
N ALA A 24 9.66 1.43 -12.02
CA ALA A 24 9.98 2.69 -11.37
C ALA A 24 11.45 2.76 -10.95
N ASP A 25 12.00 3.98 -10.91
CA ASP A 25 13.28 4.24 -10.28
C ASP A 25 13.25 3.92 -8.78
N ARG A 26 14.42 3.63 -8.20
CA ARG A 26 14.56 3.34 -6.76
C ARG A 26 14.68 4.60 -5.91
N THR A 27 14.17 5.74 -6.39
CA THR A 27 14.13 6.99 -5.63
C THR A 27 12.96 6.98 -4.66
N GLU A 28 13.07 7.74 -3.58
CA GLU A 28 12.00 7.85 -2.58
C GLU A 28 10.69 8.36 -3.21
N ASP A 29 10.77 9.37 -4.08
CA ASP A 29 9.62 9.93 -4.78
C ASP A 29 8.93 8.91 -5.70
N ALA A 30 9.70 8.11 -6.46
CA ALA A 30 9.16 7.11 -7.36
C ALA A 30 8.47 5.97 -6.58
N ILE A 31 9.08 5.54 -5.46
CA ILE A 31 8.49 4.57 -4.54
C ILE A 31 7.18 5.12 -3.95
N GLN A 32 7.18 6.38 -3.51
CA GLN A 32 6.01 7.02 -2.93
C GLN A 32 4.86 7.15 -3.95
N ALA A 33 5.16 7.52 -5.20
CA ALA A 33 4.19 7.60 -6.28
C ALA A 33 3.57 6.23 -6.56
N ALA A 34 4.40 5.18 -6.71
CA ALA A 34 3.93 3.82 -6.98
C ALA A 34 3.08 3.25 -5.82
N CYS A 35 3.41 3.60 -4.57
CA CYS A 35 2.68 3.17 -3.39
C CYS A 35 1.34 3.90 -3.17
N GLN A 36 1.02 4.94 -3.94
CA GLN A 36 -0.32 5.55 -3.90
C GLN A 36 -1.42 4.56 -4.32
N HIS A 37 -1.07 3.61 -5.18
CA HIS A 37 -1.94 2.54 -5.65
C HIS A 37 -2.19 1.44 -4.62
N ALA A 38 -1.59 1.51 -3.43
CA ALA A 38 -1.66 0.41 -2.45
C ALA A 38 -3.09 0.17 -1.97
N ALA A 39 -3.91 1.23 -1.87
CA ALA A 39 -5.28 1.12 -1.42
C ALA A 39 -6.28 0.78 -2.54
N ASP A 40 -5.84 0.65 -3.79
CA ASP A 40 -6.72 0.42 -4.93
C ASP A 40 -7.39 -0.96 -4.79
N GLY A 41 -8.72 -0.99 -4.95
CA GLY A 41 -9.52 -2.22 -4.82
C GLY A 41 -9.64 -2.77 -3.39
N THR A 42 -9.26 -1.99 -2.36
CA THR A 42 -9.39 -2.41 -0.96
C THR A 42 -10.75 -2.04 -0.36
N SER A 43 -11.22 -2.85 0.59
CA SER A 43 -12.45 -2.61 1.36
C SER A 43 -12.18 -2.85 2.85
N PRO A 44 -11.38 -1.99 3.51
CA PRO A 44 -11.06 -2.15 4.93
C PRO A 44 -12.31 -1.96 5.80
N PRO A 45 -12.43 -2.70 6.92
CA PRO A 45 -13.55 -2.54 7.83
C PRO A 45 -13.48 -1.21 8.59
N ALA A 46 -14.66 -0.71 8.95
CA ALA A 46 -14.82 0.34 9.95
C ALA A 46 -14.99 -0.31 11.34
N ASP A 47 -14.20 0.10 12.32
CA ASP A 47 -14.31 -0.37 13.70
C ASP A 47 -13.81 0.69 14.70
N LEU A 48 -13.73 0.32 15.99
CA LEU A 48 -13.25 1.19 17.05
C LEU A 48 -11.79 1.65 16.86
N SER A 49 -10.99 0.92 16.10
CA SER A 49 -9.58 1.25 15.87
C SER A 49 -9.38 2.25 14.73
N ALA A 50 -10.20 2.19 13.68
CA ALA A 50 -10.11 3.14 12.57
C ALA A 50 -11.28 3.04 11.57
N GLN A 51 -11.51 4.16 10.89
CA GLN A 51 -12.38 4.24 9.71
C GLN A 51 -11.67 3.77 8.42
N PRO A 52 -12.43 3.34 7.39
CA PRO A 52 -11.87 2.80 6.15
C PRO A 52 -10.92 3.75 5.42
N ASP A 53 -11.27 5.03 5.34
CA ASP A 53 -10.48 6.09 4.70
C ASP A 53 -9.10 6.27 5.35
N TYR A 54 -9.05 6.25 6.69
CA TYR A 54 -7.82 6.30 7.44
C TYR A 54 -6.94 5.07 7.19
N ARG A 55 -7.53 3.87 7.13
CA ARG A 55 -6.80 2.63 6.80
C ARG A 55 -6.26 2.65 5.38
N GLN A 56 -7.03 3.15 4.41
CA GLN A 56 -6.57 3.34 3.03
C GLN A 56 -5.41 4.37 2.95
N HIS A 57 -5.50 5.46 3.70
CA HIS A 57 -4.39 6.41 3.83
C HIS A 57 -3.13 5.74 4.39
N LEU A 58 -3.25 5.01 5.49
CA LEU A 58 -2.12 4.28 6.09
C LEU A 58 -1.55 3.22 5.16
N ALA A 59 -2.38 2.50 4.39
CA ALA A 59 -1.90 1.50 3.44
C ALA A 59 -0.90 2.11 2.44
N ARG A 60 -1.16 3.32 1.93
CA ARG A 60 -0.24 4.05 1.04
C ARG A 60 1.06 4.43 1.73
N VAL A 61 0.95 5.06 2.92
CA VAL A 61 2.10 5.55 3.68
C VAL A 61 3.01 4.41 4.14
N LEU A 62 2.42 3.36 4.71
CA LEU A 62 3.18 2.22 5.24
C LEU A 62 3.79 1.38 4.11
N SER A 63 3.10 1.25 2.97
CA SER A 63 3.68 0.57 1.80
C SER A 63 4.92 1.30 1.29
N ALA A 64 4.87 2.64 1.15
CA ALA A 64 6.02 3.43 0.72
C ALA A 64 7.22 3.23 1.66
N ARG A 65 6.99 3.32 2.97
CA ARG A 65 8.04 3.09 3.99
C ARG A 65 8.60 1.67 3.92
N ALA A 66 7.75 0.66 3.82
CA ALA A 66 8.18 -0.74 3.77
C ALA A 66 8.99 -1.03 2.50
N VAL A 67 8.57 -0.50 1.34
CA VAL A 67 9.27 -0.67 0.08
C VAL A 67 10.61 0.05 0.08
N ALA A 68 10.67 1.31 0.56
CA ALA A 68 11.93 2.03 0.68
C ALA A 68 12.95 1.29 1.56
N ARG A 69 12.48 0.68 2.67
CA ARG A 69 13.32 -0.15 3.55
C ARG A 69 13.74 -1.48 2.93
N ALA A 70 12.98 -2.02 1.98
CA ALA A 70 13.30 -3.26 1.28
C ALA A 70 14.13 -3.06 0.02
N ALA A 71 14.15 -1.85 -0.55
CA ALA A 71 14.87 -1.50 -1.78
C ALA A 71 16.32 -1.02 -1.52
N GLY A 72 16.62 -0.60 -0.29
CA GLY A 72 17.98 -0.36 0.21
C GLY A 72 18.62 -1.62 0.77
#